data_AF-A0A2M9E0X9-F1
#
_entry.id   AF-A0A2M9E0X9-F1
#
_cell.length_a   1.000
_cell.length_b   1.000
_cell.length_c   1.000
_cell.angle_alpha   90.00
_cell.angle_beta   90.00
_cell.angle_gamma   90.00
#
_symmetry.space_group_name_H-M   'P 1'
#
loop_
_entity.id
_entity.type
_entity.pdbx_description
1 polymer ?
#
loop_
_entity_poly.entity_id
_entity_poly.type
_entity_poly.pdbx_seq_one_letter_code
_entity_poly.pdbx_strand_id
1 'polypeptide(L)'
;MTGADVLLAVLALGVAIFLSRGSRLLVAALLIASALAVSAMLFLPTPLLTGLLGADCVQRLYGLTRSTPLDPPEWIHLLAFAWLGLLVWLARKDVRNWRGVVLVIALGVAAELSQRLTDGRQPKLEDAALNVLGGLTGMLLASRCCALAARCHRGGTRAE
;
A
#
# COMPACT_ATOMS: atom_id res chain seq x y z
N MET A 1 -10.24 -17.34 -15.11
CA MET A 1 -9.53 -16.05 -15.21
C MET A 1 -10.09 -15.32 -16.41
N THR A 2 -10.70 -14.17 -16.18
CA THR A 2 -11.20 -13.26 -17.22
C THR A 2 -10.02 -12.47 -17.82
N GLY A 3 -10.24 -11.79 -18.96
CA GLY A 3 -9.23 -10.89 -19.53
C GLY A 3 -8.88 -9.71 -18.60
N ALA A 4 -9.83 -9.30 -17.76
CA ALA A 4 -9.63 -8.28 -16.74
C ALA A 4 -8.67 -8.72 -15.63
N ASP A 5 -8.77 -9.98 -15.18
CA ASP A 5 -7.85 -10.56 -14.18
C ASP A 5 -6.40 -10.52 -14.68
N VAL A 6 -6.20 -10.84 -15.97
CA VAL A 6 -4.87 -10.81 -16.61
C VAL A 6 -4.33 -9.39 -16.68
N LEU A 7 -5.18 -8.42 -17.05
CA LEU A 7 -4.79 -7.01 -17.11
C LEU A 7 -4.38 -6.48 -15.73
N LEU A 8 -5.15 -6.78 -14.69
CA LEU A 8 -4.82 -6.41 -13.30
C LEU A 8 -3.49 -7.02 -12.86
N ALA A 9 -3.26 -8.30 -13.15
CA ALA A 9 -1.99 -8.97 -12.83
C ALA A 9 -0.80 -8.32 -13.56
N VAL A 10 -0.97 -7.96 -14.83
CA VAL A 10 0.06 -7.25 -15.62
C VAL A 10 0.35 -5.85 -15.05
N LEU A 11 -0.69 -5.11 -14.66
CA LEU A 11 -0.53 -3.79 -14.04
C LEU A 11 0.20 -3.88 -12.69
N ALA A 12 -0.22 -4.81 -11.83
CA ALA A 12 0.42 -5.05 -10.54
C ALA A 12 1.89 -5.45 -10.71
N LEU A 13 2.19 -6.34 -11.67
CA LEU A 13 3.56 -6.75 -11.99
C LEU A 13 4.38 -5.57 -12.55
N GLY A 14 3.78 -4.74 -13.42
CA GLY A 14 4.41 -3.54 -13.97
C GLY A 14 4.81 -2.54 -12.88
N VAL A 15 3.93 -2.29 -11.91
CA VAL A 15 4.22 -1.45 -10.73
C VAL A 15 5.32 -2.08 -9.88
N ALA A 16 5.24 -3.39 -9.60
CA ALA A 16 6.23 -4.10 -8.81
C ALA A 16 7.64 -4.06 -9.46
N ILE A 17 7.73 -4.26 -10.77
CA ILE A 17 8.96 -4.11 -11.55
C ILE A 17 9.44 -2.65 -11.51
N PHE A 18 8.56 -1.69 -11.76
CA PHE A 18 8.93 -0.27 -11.71
C PHE A 18 9.51 0.12 -10.35
N LEU A 19 8.89 -0.29 -9.24
CA LEU A 19 9.34 0.01 -7.88
C LEU A 19 10.68 -0.67 -7.55
N SER A 20 10.90 -1.88 -8.06
CA SER A 20 12.14 -2.64 -7.81
C SER A 20 13.33 -2.17 -8.65
N ARG A 21 13.13 -1.44 -9.76
CA ARG A 21 14.24 -0.93 -10.60
C ARG A 21 15.21 -0.07 -9.77
N GLY A 22 16.49 -0.42 -9.84
CA GLY A 22 17.57 0.27 -9.12
C GLY A 22 17.68 -0.06 -7.63
N SER A 23 16.82 -0.95 -7.10
CA SER A 23 16.88 -1.43 -5.72
C SER A 23 17.82 -2.64 -5.59
N ARG A 24 18.34 -2.86 -4.38
CA ARG A 24 19.04 -4.13 -4.05
C ARG A 24 18.05 -5.29 -4.13
N LEU A 25 18.51 -6.49 -4.51
CA LEU A 25 17.66 -7.67 -4.76
C LEU A 25 16.67 -7.96 -3.61
N LEU A 26 17.11 -7.89 -2.36
CA LEU A 26 16.24 -8.11 -1.19
C LEU A 26 15.13 -7.06 -1.06
N VAL A 27 15.46 -5.79 -1.31
CA VAL A 27 14.48 -4.70 -1.27
C VAL A 27 13.49 -4.83 -2.43
N ALA A 28 14.00 -5.15 -3.62
CA ALA A 28 13.18 -5.47 -4.79
C ALA A 28 12.18 -6.61 -4.49
N ALA A 29 12.66 -7.72 -3.92
CA ALA A 29 11.80 -8.85 -3.56
C ALA A 29 10.74 -8.46 -2.52
N LEU A 30 11.11 -7.69 -1.49
CA LEU A 30 10.17 -7.22 -0.47
C LEU A 30 9.09 -6.29 -1.07
N LEU A 31 9.48 -5.40 -1.98
CA LEU A 31 8.55 -4.51 -2.69
C LEU A 31 7.58 -5.31 -3.55
N ILE A 32 8.08 -6.27 -4.32
CA ILE A 32 7.26 -7.12 -5.18
C ILE A 32 6.28 -7.92 -4.32
N ALA A 33 6.76 -8.60 -3.29
CA ALA A 33 5.91 -9.36 -2.37
C ALA A 33 4.85 -8.48 -1.71
N SER A 34 5.22 -7.29 -1.25
CA SER A 34 4.28 -6.34 -0.63
C SER A 34 3.23 -5.82 -1.62
N ALA A 35 3.65 -5.46 -2.84
CA ALA A 35 2.74 -4.97 -3.88
C ALA A 35 1.75 -6.05 -4.31
N LEU A 36 2.21 -7.30 -4.45
CA LEU A 36 1.35 -8.45 -4.73
C LEU A 36 0.39 -8.74 -3.58
N ALA A 37 0.86 -8.69 -2.32
CA ALA A 37 0.02 -8.90 -1.15
C ALA A 37 -1.06 -7.81 -1.02
N VAL A 38 -0.70 -6.54 -1.21
CA VAL A 38 -1.66 -5.42 -1.22
C VAL A 38 -2.67 -5.58 -2.35
N SER A 39 -2.21 -5.91 -3.57
CA SER A 39 -3.11 -6.15 -4.70
C SER A 39 -4.07 -7.30 -4.39
N ALA A 40 -3.56 -8.42 -3.88
CA ALA A 40 -4.41 -9.53 -3.46
C ALA A 40 -5.44 -9.08 -2.42
N MET A 41 -5.04 -8.36 -1.36
CA MET A 41 -5.98 -7.87 -0.35
C MET A 41 -7.06 -6.95 -0.92
N LEU A 42 -6.73 -6.10 -1.90
CA LEU A 42 -7.68 -5.16 -2.49
C LEU A 42 -8.68 -5.84 -3.43
N PHE A 43 -8.23 -6.82 -4.23
CA PHE A 43 -9.07 -7.48 -5.24
C PHE A 43 -9.70 -8.78 -4.78
N LEU A 44 -9.27 -9.36 -3.65
CA LEU A 44 -9.81 -10.64 -3.19
C LEU A 44 -11.26 -10.45 -2.66
N PRO A 45 -12.23 -11.24 -3.16
CA PRO A 45 -13.58 -11.27 -2.64
C PRO A 45 -13.63 -11.59 -1.14
N THR A 46 -14.48 -10.90 -0.38
CA THR A 46 -14.68 -11.12 1.06
C THR A 46 -14.95 -12.59 1.44
N PRO A 47 -15.71 -13.39 0.67
CA PRO A 47 -15.88 -14.81 0.96
C PRO A 47 -14.55 -15.60 0.90
N LEU A 48 -13.67 -15.28 -0.05
CA LEU A 48 -12.35 -15.92 -0.15
C LEU A 48 -11.43 -15.46 0.98
N LEU A 49 -11.45 -14.18 1.35
CA LEU A 49 -10.76 -13.67 2.54
C LEU A 49 -11.21 -14.42 3.81
N THR A 50 -12.51 -14.61 3.97
CA THR A 50 -13.10 -15.33 5.11
C THR A 50 -12.71 -16.80 5.09
N GLY A 51 -12.66 -17.44 3.92
CA GLY A 51 -12.20 -18.82 3.76
C GLY A 51 -10.70 -19.01 4.08
N LEU A 52 -9.86 -18.01 3.78
CA LEU A 52 -8.42 -18.07 4.05
C LEU A 52 -8.07 -17.72 5.51
N LEU A 53 -8.68 -16.67 6.06
CA LEU A 53 -8.35 -16.13 7.38
C LEU A 53 -9.22 -16.71 8.50
N GLY A 54 -10.36 -17.32 8.16
CA GLY A 54 -11.37 -17.78 9.10
C GLY A 54 -12.33 -16.68 9.54
N ALA A 55 -13.58 -17.07 9.82
CA ALA A 55 -14.64 -16.14 10.24
C ALA A 55 -14.30 -15.38 11.53
N ASP A 56 -13.63 -16.03 12.49
CA ASP A 56 -13.24 -15.41 13.76
C ASP A 56 -12.24 -14.26 13.56
N CYS A 57 -11.29 -14.42 12.64
CA CYS A 57 -10.31 -13.39 12.34
C CYS A 57 -10.98 -12.17 11.71
N VAL A 58 -11.87 -12.40 10.74
CA VAL A 58 -12.67 -11.35 10.10
C VAL A 58 -13.52 -10.64 11.16
N GLN A 59 -14.25 -11.36 12.01
CA GLN A 59 -15.05 -10.74 13.07
C GLN A 59 -14.22 -9.93 14.06
N ARG A 60 -13.02 -10.39 14.44
CA ARG A 60 -12.11 -9.61 15.28
C ARG A 60 -11.68 -8.31 14.60
N LEU A 61 -11.38 -8.35 13.30
CA LEU A 61 -11.05 -7.15 12.52
C LEU A 61 -12.21 -6.15 12.50
N TYR A 62 -13.45 -6.63 12.31
CA TYR A 62 -14.65 -5.81 12.46
C TYR A 62 -14.78 -5.27 13.90
N GLY A 63 -14.49 -6.09 14.92
CA GLY A 63 -14.52 -5.67 16.32
C GLY A 63 -13.55 -4.52 16.64
N LEU A 64 -12.33 -4.56 16.08
CA LEU A 64 -11.32 -3.51 16.28
C LEU A 64 -11.72 -2.19 15.63
N THR A 65 -12.39 -2.24 14.48
CA THR A 65 -12.75 -1.07 13.66
C THR A 65 -14.08 -0.43 14.07
N ARG A 66 -14.93 -1.13 14.83
CA ARG A 66 -16.21 -0.60 15.36
C ARG A 66 -16.11 0.71 16.14
N SER A 67 -14.95 1.00 16.73
CA SER A 67 -14.72 2.23 17.50
C SER A 67 -14.30 3.42 16.64
N THR A 68 -14.18 3.22 15.33
CA THR A 68 -13.69 4.20 14.37
C THR A 68 -14.78 4.53 13.36
N PRO A 69 -14.71 5.71 12.70
CA PRO A 69 -15.69 6.08 11.70
C PRO A 69 -15.52 5.32 10.37
N LEU A 70 -14.49 4.47 10.24
CA LEU A 70 -14.17 3.75 9.01
C LEU A 70 -14.54 2.27 9.14
N ASP A 71 -15.12 1.72 8.07
CA ASP A 71 -15.38 0.29 7.95
C ASP A 71 -14.08 -0.52 7.73
N PRO A 72 -14.06 -1.85 7.98
CA PRO A 72 -12.85 -2.64 7.78
C PRO A 72 -12.23 -2.58 6.37
N PRO A 73 -13.01 -2.59 5.27
CA PRO A 73 -12.43 -2.42 3.94
C PRO A 73 -11.70 -1.07 3.80
N GLU A 74 -12.28 0.01 4.31
CA GLU A 74 -11.67 1.35 4.28
C GLU A 74 -10.34 1.38 5.06
N TRP A 75 -10.28 0.71 6.21
CA TRP A 75 -9.02 0.52 6.93
C TRP A 75 -7.99 -0.28 6.13
N ILE A 76 -8.41 -1.32 5.42
CA ILE A 76 -7.51 -2.11 4.55
C ILE A 76 -6.92 -1.20 3.47
N HIS A 77 -7.76 -0.40 2.80
CA HIS A 77 -7.33 0.58 1.80
C HIS A 77 -6.29 1.56 2.38
N LEU A 78 -6.62 2.19 3.52
CA LEU A 78 -5.73 3.14 4.20
C LEU A 78 -4.39 2.51 4.61
N LEU A 79 -4.42 1.34 5.26
CA LEU A 79 -3.22 0.66 5.78
C LEU A 79 -2.36 0.08 4.66
N ALA A 80 -2.97 -0.52 3.64
CA ALA A 80 -2.27 -1.08 2.50
C ALA A 80 -1.52 0.01 1.73
N PHE A 81 -2.17 1.16 1.51
CA PHE A 81 -1.50 2.28 0.87
C PHE A 81 -0.48 2.97 1.78
N ALA A 82 -0.71 3.07 3.09
CA ALA A 82 0.31 3.56 4.02
C ALA A 82 1.58 2.69 4.00
N TRP A 83 1.41 1.38 3.95
CA TRP A 83 2.53 0.46 3.76
C TRP A 83 3.25 0.72 2.43
N LEU A 84 2.50 0.86 1.32
CA LEU A 84 3.07 1.13 0.01
C LEU A 84 3.83 2.47 -0.04
N GLY A 85 3.25 3.55 0.51
CA GLY A 85 3.88 4.87 0.55
C GLY A 85 5.17 4.87 1.38
N LEU A 86 5.17 4.16 2.51
CA LEU A 86 6.37 3.94 3.32
C LEU A 86 7.46 3.22 2.49
N LEU A 87 7.10 2.15 1.80
CA LEU A 87 8.02 1.36 0.99
C LEU A 87 8.58 2.15 -0.20
N VAL A 88 7.74 2.91 -0.90
CA VAL A 88 8.17 3.81 -2.00
C VAL A 88 9.21 4.81 -1.47
N TRP A 89 8.92 5.44 -0.33
CA TRP A 89 9.86 6.38 0.28
C TRP A 89 11.18 5.72 0.64
N LEU A 90 11.15 4.55 1.30
CA LEU A 90 12.36 3.87 1.74
C LEU A 90 13.20 3.35 0.55
N ALA A 91 12.57 2.75 -0.45
CA ALA A 91 13.26 2.11 -1.56
C ALA A 91 13.79 3.08 -2.63
N ARG A 92 13.04 4.16 -2.92
CA ARG A 92 13.29 5.00 -4.10
C ARG A 92 13.71 6.41 -3.69
N LYS A 93 15.02 6.59 -3.52
CA LYS A 93 15.62 7.90 -3.16
C LYS A 93 15.29 9.00 -4.18
N ASP A 94 15.19 8.64 -5.45
CA ASP A 94 14.92 9.53 -6.58
C ASP A 94 13.50 10.15 -6.57
N VAL A 95 12.55 9.51 -5.88
CA VAL A 95 11.16 9.98 -5.79
C VAL A 95 10.80 10.52 -4.40
N ARG A 96 11.77 10.76 -3.49
CA ARG A 96 11.54 11.35 -2.14
C ARG A 96 11.22 12.85 -2.15
N ASN A 97 10.48 13.30 -3.15
CA ASN A 97 10.08 14.69 -3.36
C ASN A 97 8.64 14.73 -3.89
N TRP A 98 8.24 15.83 -4.51
CA TRP A 98 6.91 15.97 -5.10
C TRP A 98 6.56 14.87 -6.11
N ARG A 99 7.56 14.26 -6.78
CA ARG A 99 7.34 13.15 -7.72
C ARG A 99 6.81 11.91 -7.02
N GLY A 100 7.26 11.61 -5.81
CA GLY A 100 6.73 10.52 -5.01
C GLY A 100 5.30 10.77 -4.55
N VAL A 101 4.99 12.02 -4.22
CA VAL A 101 3.61 12.45 -3.90
C VAL A 101 2.69 12.23 -5.10
N VAL A 102 3.09 12.70 -6.28
CA VAL A 102 2.34 12.49 -7.53
C VAL A 102 2.21 11.00 -7.86
N LEU A 103 3.28 10.21 -7.67
CA LEU A 103 3.24 8.76 -7.88
C LEU A 103 2.23 8.07 -6.95
N VAL A 104 2.24 8.38 -5.67
CA VAL A 104 1.28 7.81 -4.71
C VAL A 104 -0.15 8.22 -5.04
N ILE A 105 -0.38 9.48 -5.42
CA ILE A 105 -1.69 9.93 -5.88
C ILE A 105 -2.15 9.13 -7.11
N ALA A 106 -1.27 9.01 -8.11
CA ALA A 106 -1.56 8.25 -9.32
C ALA A 106 -1.87 6.77 -9.02
N LEU A 107 -1.11 6.13 -8.12
CA LEU A 107 -1.34 4.75 -7.69
C LEU A 107 -2.66 4.59 -6.94
N GLY A 108 -3.00 5.52 -6.04
CA GLY A 108 -4.25 5.48 -5.26
C GLY A 108 -5.49 5.60 -6.13
N VAL A 109 -5.45 6.52 -7.10
CA VAL A 109 -6.52 6.69 -8.09
C VAL A 109 -6.57 5.51 -9.06
N ALA A 110 -5.43 5.04 -9.56
CA ALA A 110 -5.37 3.92 -10.51
C ALA A 110 -5.89 2.62 -9.88
N ALA A 111 -5.56 2.34 -8.62
CA ALA A 111 -6.07 1.17 -7.92
C ALA A 111 -7.60 1.18 -7.84
N GLU A 112 -8.19 2.34 -7.54
CA GLU A 112 -9.64 2.47 -7.48
C GLU A 112 -10.30 2.35 -8.85
N LEU A 113 -9.76 3.02 -9.86
CA LEU A 113 -10.23 2.88 -11.25
C LEU A 113 -10.15 1.44 -11.74
N SER A 114 -9.14 0.70 -11.30
CA SER A 114 -8.96 -0.70 -11.69
C SER A 114 -10.00 -1.63 -11.03
N GLN A 115 -10.72 -1.21 -9.99
CA GLN A 115 -11.87 -1.96 -9.49
C GLN A 115 -13.00 -2.10 -10.51
N ARG A 116 -13.08 -1.19 -11.52
CA ARG A 116 -14.02 -1.35 -12.66
C ARG A 116 -13.78 -2.62 -13.47
N LEU A 117 -12.59 -3.21 -13.35
CA LEU A 117 -12.21 -4.45 -14.01
C LEU A 117 -12.64 -5.68 -13.19
N THR A 118 -13.11 -5.50 -11.96
CA THR A 118 -13.58 -6.60 -11.10
C THR A 118 -15.11 -6.63 -11.08
N ASP A 119 -15.68 -7.78 -11.41
CA ASP A 119 -17.14 -7.96 -11.46
C ASP A 119 -17.78 -7.61 -10.11
N GLY A 120 -18.79 -6.74 -10.15
CA GLY A 120 -19.60 -6.39 -8.98
C GLY A 120 -18.98 -5.35 -8.04
N ARG A 121 -17.82 -4.76 -8.37
CA ARG A 121 -17.29 -3.58 -7.65
C ARG A 121 -17.48 -2.30 -8.44
N GLN A 122 -17.95 -1.26 -7.76
CA GLN A 122 -18.01 0.09 -8.31
C GLN A 122 -16.94 0.94 -7.64
N PRO A 123 -16.16 1.71 -8.43
CA PRO A 123 -15.16 2.59 -7.86
C PRO A 123 -15.81 3.71 -7.08
N LYS A 124 -15.27 4.01 -5.91
CA LYS A 124 -15.72 5.08 -5.02
C LYS A 124 -14.65 6.15 -4.87
N LEU A 125 -15.07 7.41 -4.90
CA LEU A 125 -14.14 8.52 -4.67
C LEU A 125 -13.57 8.48 -3.26
N GLU A 126 -14.35 8.04 -2.27
CA GLU A 126 -13.88 7.90 -0.88
C GLU A 126 -12.72 6.91 -0.77
N ASP A 127 -12.82 5.75 -1.43
CA ASP A 127 -11.78 4.71 -1.41
C ASP A 127 -10.48 5.20 -2.09
N ALA A 128 -10.59 5.94 -3.20
CA ALA A 128 -9.44 6.60 -3.81
C ALA A 128 -8.79 7.63 -2.87
N ALA A 129 -9.60 8.44 -2.17
CA ALA A 129 -9.10 9.41 -1.20
C ALA A 129 -8.38 8.72 -0.03
N LEU A 130 -8.94 7.61 0.48
CA LEU A 130 -8.32 6.80 1.53
C LEU A 130 -6.99 6.18 1.07
N ASN A 131 -6.92 5.67 -0.16
CA ASN A 131 -5.67 5.19 -0.74
C ASN A 131 -4.61 6.29 -0.76
N VAL A 132 -4.98 7.49 -1.22
CA VAL A 132 -4.05 8.64 -1.29
C VAL A 132 -3.61 9.05 0.11
N LEU A 133 -4.55 9.23 1.05
CA LEU A 133 -4.26 9.61 2.44
C LEU A 133 -3.36 8.59 3.13
N GLY A 134 -3.64 7.30 2.93
CA GLY A 134 -2.82 6.20 3.42
C GLY A 134 -1.39 6.35 2.92
N GLY A 135 -1.22 6.42 1.59
CA GLY A 135 0.10 6.54 0.97
C GLY A 135 0.90 7.75 1.43
N LEU A 136 0.27 8.92 1.54
CA LEU A 136 0.92 10.12 2.07
C LEU A 136 1.31 9.96 3.54
N THR A 137 0.45 9.33 4.35
CA THR A 137 0.75 9.02 5.76
C THR A 137 1.97 8.09 5.87
N GLY A 138 2.04 7.06 5.03
CA GLY A 138 3.19 6.16 4.92
C GLY A 138 4.49 6.87 4.58
N MET A 139 4.47 7.74 3.56
CA MET A 139 5.62 8.55 3.18
C MET A 139 6.07 9.48 4.32
N LEU A 140 5.13 10.13 5.00
CA LEU A 140 5.42 11.02 6.13
C LEU A 140 6.07 10.24 7.28
N LEU A 141 5.52 9.09 7.64
CA LEU A 141 6.07 8.22 8.68
C LEU A 141 7.51 7.81 8.35
N ALA A 142 7.75 7.34 7.12
CA ALA A 142 9.08 6.94 6.66
C ALA A 142 10.08 8.11 6.72
N SER A 143 9.66 9.30 6.30
CA SER A 143 10.47 10.52 6.38
C SER A 143 10.88 10.86 7.81
N ARG A 144 9.93 10.83 8.76
CA ARG A 144 10.19 11.11 10.18
C ARG A 144 11.11 10.06 10.80
N CYS A 145 10.88 8.77 10.53
CA CYS A 145 11.75 7.69 11.01
C CYS A 145 13.19 7.85 10.49
N CYS A 146 13.38 8.15 9.21
CA CYS A 146 14.70 8.42 8.65
C CYS A 146 15.38 9.64 9.31
N ALA A 147 14.62 10.72 9.56
CA ALA A 147 15.15 11.92 10.21
C ALA A 147 15.56 11.65 11.65
N LEU A 148 14.77 10.87 12.41
CA LEU A 148 15.10 10.47 13.78
C LEU A 148 16.33 9.57 13.83
N ALA A 149 16.40 8.54 12.97
CA ALA A 149 17.56 7.66 12.89
C ALA A 149 18.86 8.43 12.57
N ALA A 150 18.79 9.40 11.66
CA ALA A 150 19.94 10.25 11.33
C ALA A 150 20.39 11.14 12.50
N ARG A 151 19.45 11.62 13.34
CA ARG A 151 19.78 12.39 14.55
C ARG A 151 20.46 11.52 15.61
N CYS A 152 19.95 10.32 15.86
CA CYS A 152 20.53 9.37 16.80
C CYS A 152 21.96 8.98 16.40
N HIS A 153 22.21 8.74 15.12
CA HIS A 153 23.54 8.37 14.64
C HIS A 153 24.58 9.49 14.82
N ARG A 154 24.20 10.77 14.63
CA ARG A 154 25.08 11.93 14.86
C ARG A 154 25.33 12.26 16.32
N GLY A 155 24.41 11.88 17.22
CA GLY A 155 24.57 12.06 18.66
C GLY A 155 25.61 11.12 19.26
N GLY A 156 25.71 9.89 18.74
CA GLY A 156 26.69 8.90 19.18
C GLY A 156 28.14 9.26 18.81
N THR A 157 28.37 9.89 17.66
CA THR A 157 29.72 10.23 17.18
C THR A 157 30.33 11.50 17.79
N ARG A 158 29.62 12.22 18.65
CA ARG A 158 30.14 13.41 19.38
C ARG A 158 30.48 13.11 20.84
N ALA A 159 30.25 11.89 21.31
CA ALA A 159 30.50 11.47 22.69
C ALA A 159 31.83 10.70 22.87
N GLU A 160 32.66 10.65 21.83
CA GLU A 160 34.04 10.13 21.84
C GLU A 160 35.02 11.27 21.56
#